data_AF-A0A1Y2IVG2-F1
#
_entry.id   AF-A0A1Y2IVG2-F1
#
_cell.length_a   1.000
_cell.length_b   1.000
_cell.length_c   1.000
_cell.angle_alpha   90.00
_cell.angle_beta   90.00
_cell.angle_gamma   90.00
#
_symmetry.space_group_name_H-M   'P 1'
#
loop_
_entity.id
_entity.type
_entity.pdbx_description
1 polymer ?
#
loop_
_entity_poly.entity_id
_entity_poly.type
_entity_poly.pdbx_seq_one_letter_code
_entity_poly.pdbx_strand_id
1 'polypeptide(L)'
;MLVGAHYRNRGNVVAALAVMSAMIEVMLSAGMDDSDLKPATLLLSSCHLDIAKHLRKQAGTETAESKNHFDEACEGLRRVYGTFVPPLYVANEHSKPPPSSTTAGDGPISPVRDTQYQEGSPTTPKAHPIRNPPIESLPRYSQLKILEREVQCLRDRQTSQSENLSRARAAKHQLEDDLEAERRVRRRLERRLDKAEKDASGAQKGEQLALEQCNIEAESRRRAEEGVDKLRQEVADVRATLEPKVAEYGEWESKLKDFFGKMGIAFVKAARGDFGEAVFSRS
;
A
#
# COMPACT_ATOMS: atom_id res chain seq x y z
N MET A 1 21.20 -20.76 -13.67
CA MET A 1 20.60 -19.87 -12.65
C MET A 1 19.98 -18.59 -13.23
N LEU A 2 20.66 -17.84 -14.11
CA LEU A 2 20.15 -16.55 -14.63
C LEU A 2 18.77 -16.66 -15.32
N VAL A 3 18.53 -17.73 -16.09
CA VAL A 3 17.26 -17.95 -16.79
C VAL A 3 16.09 -18.13 -15.81
N GLY A 4 16.27 -18.95 -14.76
CA GLY A 4 15.25 -19.12 -13.72
C GLY A 4 14.95 -17.81 -12.98
N ALA A 5 15.98 -17.04 -12.64
CA ALA A 5 15.82 -15.71 -12.04
C ALA A 5 15.08 -14.73 -12.98
N HIS A 6 15.35 -14.78 -14.28
CA HIS A 6 14.66 -13.95 -15.28
C HIS A 6 13.15 -14.23 -15.32
N TYR A 7 12.75 -15.51 -15.40
CA TYR A 7 11.33 -15.89 -15.39
C TYR A 7 10.63 -15.46 -14.09
N ARG A 8 11.30 -15.63 -12.95
CA ARG A 8 10.78 -15.21 -11.64
C ARG A 8 10.57 -13.69 -11.59
N ASN A 9 11.54 -12.90 -12.06
CA ASN A 9 11.43 -11.42 -12.11
C ASN A 9 10.30 -10.93 -13.03
N ARG A 10 9.92 -11.72 -14.05
CA ARG A 10 8.77 -11.46 -14.93
C ARG A 10 7.43 -11.91 -14.32
N GLY A 11 7.43 -12.49 -13.12
CA GLY A 11 6.23 -13.04 -12.47
C GLY A 11 5.78 -14.40 -13.01
N ASN A 12 6.55 -15.02 -13.91
CA ASN A 12 6.25 -16.37 -14.42
C ASN A 12 6.92 -17.42 -13.54
N VAL A 13 6.36 -17.62 -12.35
CA VAL A 13 6.95 -18.48 -11.30
C VAL A 13 6.90 -19.96 -11.67
N VAL A 14 5.89 -20.40 -12.44
CA VAL A 14 5.78 -21.79 -12.91
C VAL A 14 6.90 -22.14 -13.89
N ALA A 15 7.20 -21.25 -14.84
CA ALA A 15 8.34 -21.45 -15.74
C ALA A 15 9.67 -21.42 -14.98
N ALA A 16 9.81 -20.51 -14.01
CA ALA A 16 11.01 -20.45 -13.17
C ALA A 16 11.21 -21.77 -12.40
N LEU A 17 10.14 -22.32 -11.80
CA LEU A 17 10.17 -23.62 -11.11
C LEU A 17 10.64 -24.73 -12.05
N ALA A 18 10.05 -24.86 -13.24
CA ALA A 18 10.42 -25.88 -14.21
C ALA A 18 11.89 -25.80 -14.63
N VAL A 19 12.39 -24.58 -14.91
CA VAL A 19 13.80 -24.35 -15.26
C VAL A 19 14.73 -24.71 -14.11
N MET A 20 14.37 -24.36 -12.87
CA MET A 20 15.20 -24.63 -11.70
C MET A 20 15.25 -26.12 -11.35
N SER A 21 14.12 -26.83 -11.45
CA SER A 21 14.07 -28.28 -11.26
C SER A 21 14.93 -29.01 -12.29
N ALA A 22 14.76 -28.70 -13.59
CA ALA A 22 15.56 -29.30 -14.65
C ALA A 22 17.07 -29.00 -14.49
N MET A 23 17.42 -27.79 -14.04
CA MET A 23 18.81 -27.43 -13.80
C MET A 23 19.42 -28.26 -12.65
N ILE A 24 18.69 -28.49 -11.56
CA ILE A 24 19.13 -29.33 -10.44
C ILE A 24 19.31 -30.78 -10.90
N GLU A 25 18.38 -31.32 -11.69
CA GLU A 25 18.48 -32.68 -12.26
C GLU A 25 19.74 -32.85 -13.12
N VAL A 26 20.06 -31.86 -13.97
CA VAL A 26 21.28 -31.88 -14.80
C VAL A 26 22.54 -31.78 -13.93
N MET A 27 22.55 -30.93 -12.91
CA MET A 27 23.70 -30.81 -12.00
C MET A 27 23.95 -32.11 -11.21
N LEU A 28 22.88 -32.75 -10.74
CA LEU A 28 22.96 -34.07 -10.11
C LEU A 28 23.49 -35.13 -11.08
N SER A 29 22.99 -35.15 -12.32
CA SER A 29 23.45 -36.08 -13.36
C SER A 29 24.92 -35.88 -13.74
N ALA A 30 25.43 -34.66 -13.58
CA ALA A 30 26.83 -34.31 -13.78
C ALA A 30 27.73 -34.66 -12.57
N GLY A 31 27.17 -35.23 -11.50
CA GLY A 31 27.91 -35.64 -10.31
C GLY A 31 28.25 -34.49 -9.36
N MET A 32 27.47 -33.41 -9.35
CA MET A 32 27.66 -32.34 -8.38
C MET A 32 27.15 -32.73 -7.00
N ASP A 33 27.91 -32.39 -5.96
CA ASP A 33 27.52 -32.62 -4.57
C ASP A 33 26.36 -31.71 -4.14
N ASP A 34 25.56 -32.19 -3.18
CA ASP A 34 24.42 -31.45 -2.61
C ASP A 34 24.79 -30.06 -2.05
N SER A 35 26.04 -29.88 -1.61
CA SER A 35 26.55 -28.59 -1.15
C SER A 35 26.60 -27.53 -2.25
N ASP A 36 26.88 -27.94 -3.48
CA ASP A 36 27.01 -27.05 -4.63
C ASP A 36 25.64 -26.76 -5.27
N LEU A 37 24.64 -27.60 -4.98
CA LEU A 37 23.26 -27.37 -5.36
C LEU A 37 22.57 -26.30 -4.52
N LYS A 38 23.16 -25.87 -3.39
CA LYS A 38 22.53 -24.92 -2.45
C LYS A 38 21.95 -23.66 -3.09
N PRO A 39 22.65 -22.94 -3.99
CA PRO A 39 22.09 -21.76 -4.64
C PRO A 39 20.87 -22.09 -5.52
N ALA A 40 20.91 -23.24 -6.21
CA ALA A 40 19.81 -23.69 -7.05
C ALA A 40 18.59 -24.11 -6.22
N THR A 41 18.81 -24.90 -5.18
CA THR A 41 17.78 -25.34 -4.22
C THR A 41 17.15 -24.15 -3.50
N LEU A 42 17.94 -23.15 -3.10
CA LEU A 42 17.43 -21.93 -2.47
C LEU A 42 16.49 -21.15 -3.41
N LEU A 43 16.88 -21.00 -4.68
CA LEU A 43 16.05 -20.31 -5.67
C LEU A 43 14.80 -21.13 -6.00
N LEU A 44 14.87 -22.47 -6.07
CA LEU A 44 13.71 -23.35 -6.23
C LEU A 44 12.73 -23.20 -5.05
N SER A 45 13.20 -23.29 -3.80
CA SER A 45 12.37 -23.07 -2.61
C SER A 45 11.67 -21.71 -2.62
N SER A 46 12.36 -20.67 -3.10
CA SER A 46 11.74 -19.34 -3.23
C SER A 46 10.61 -19.31 -4.27
N CYS A 47 10.71 -20.09 -5.36
CA CYS A 47 9.65 -20.22 -6.35
C CYS A 47 8.42 -20.92 -5.74
N HIS A 48 8.61 -22.01 -4.99
CA HIS A 48 7.53 -22.68 -4.28
C HIS A 48 6.81 -21.77 -3.27
N LEU A 49 7.54 -20.94 -2.50
CA LEU A 49 6.93 -19.94 -1.61
C LEU A 49 6.09 -18.91 -2.37
N ASP A 50 6.56 -18.46 -3.52
CA ASP A 50 5.86 -17.47 -4.33
C ASP A 50 4.56 -18.07 -4.91
N ILE A 51 4.59 -19.34 -5.35
CA ILE A 51 3.38 -20.08 -5.80
C ILE A 51 2.39 -20.27 -4.64
N ALA A 52 2.85 -20.73 -3.47
CA ALA A 52 1.99 -20.89 -2.30
C ALA A 52 1.29 -19.57 -1.92
N LYS A 53 2.02 -18.44 -1.94
CA LYS A 53 1.43 -17.11 -1.71
C LYS A 53 0.41 -16.72 -2.78
N HIS A 54 0.67 -17.03 -4.05
CA HIS A 54 -0.27 -16.73 -5.14
C HIS A 54 -1.57 -17.52 -5.00
N LEU A 55 -1.49 -18.82 -4.70
CA LEU A 55 -2.65 -19.68 -4.47
C LEU A 55 -3.50 -19.19 -3.29
N ARG A 56 -2.88 -18.82 -2.15
CA ARG A 56 -3.60 -18.23 -1.01
C ARG A 56 -4.30 -16.92 -1.36
N LYS A 57 -3.65 -16.05 -2.15
CA LYS A 57 -4.25 -14.79 -2.58
C LYS A 57 -5.47 -14.99 -3.48
N GLN A 58 -5.43 -15.99 -4.36
CA GLN A 58 -6.54 -16.29 -5.27
C GLN A 58 -7.72 -16.94 -4.56
N ALA A 59 -7.47 -17.91 -3.67
CA ALA A 59 -8.53 -18.61 -2.94
C ALA A 59 -9.03 -17.85 -1.70
N GLY A 60 -8.28 -16.85 -1.22
CA GLY A 60 -8.56 -16.13 0.04
C GLY A 60 -8.30 -16.95 1.31
N THR A 61 -8.00 -18.25 1.18
CA THR A 61 -7.73 -19.19 2.28
C THR A 61 -6.62 -20.16 1.88
N GLU A 62 -6.10 -20.92 2.84
CA GLU A 62 -5.05 -21.91 2.60
C GLU A 62 -5.62 -23.15 1.92
N THR A 63 -5.24 -23.38 0.66
CA THR A 63 -5.59 -24.58 -0.10
C THR A 63 -4.59 -25.71 0.15
N ALA A 64 -5.00 -26.96 -0.11
CA ALA A 64 -4.11 -28.11 -0.02
C ALA A 64 -2.88 -27.97 -0.94
N GLU A 65 -3.07 -27.46 -2.16
CA GLU A 65 -1.98 -27.18 -3.10
C GLU A 65 -1.03 -26.11 -2.58
N SER A 66 -1.55 -25.03 -1.99
CA SER A 66 -0.71 -24.01 -1.36
C SER A 66 0.11 -24.60 -0.22
N LYS A 67 -0.46 -25.51 0.56
CA LYS A 67 0.23 -26.14 1.68
C LYS A 67 1.36 -27.04 1.18
N ASN A 68 1.11 -27.85 0.15
CA ASN A 68 2.13 -28.71 -0.47
C ASN A 68 3.34 -27.90 -0.94
N HIS A 69 3.13 -26.81 -1.69
CA HIS A 69 4.25 -25.96 -2.12
C HIS A 69 4.95 -25.25 -0.95
N PHE A 70 4.21 -24.87 0.09
CA PHE A 70 4.83 -24.31 1.28
C PHE A 70 5.73 -25.33 1.99
N ASP A 71 5.29 -26.58 2.09
CA ASP A 71 6.06 -27.68 2.68
C ASP A 71 7.31 -28.00 1.86
N GLU A 72 7.19 -28.10 0.53
CA GLU A 72 8.33 -28.26 -0.40
C GLU A 72 9.37 -27.15 -0.23
N ALA A 73 8.92 -25.89 -0.12
CA ALA A 73 9.82 -24.78 0.13
C ALA A 73 10.54 -24.89 1.48
N CYS A 74 9.82 -25.30 2.53
CA CYS A 74 10.42 -25.52 3.85
C CYS A 74 11.46 -26.64 3.81
N GLU A 75 11.19 -27.73 3.10
CA GLU A 75 12.15 -28.82 2.92
C GLU A 75 13.42 -28.35 2.21
N GLY A 76 13.29 -27.62 1.11
CA GLY A 76 14.46 -27.10 0.40
C GLY A 76 15.28 -26.12 1.25
N LEU A 77 14.62 -25.28 2.07
CA LEU A 77 15.30 -24.41 3.03
C LEU A 77 16.02 -25.21 4.13
N ARG A 78 15.41 -26.28 4.65
CA ARG A 78 16.07 -27.19 5.62
C ARG A 78 17.28 -27.87 4.99
N ARG A 79 17.26 -28.22 3.70
CA ARG A 79 18.46 -28.78 3.03
C ARG A 79 19.59 -27.76 2.94
N VAL A 80 19.29 -26.50 2.63
CA VAL A 80 20.30 -25.45 2.46
C VAL A 80 20.92 -25.01 3.79
N TYR A 81 20.07 -24.76 4.80
CA TYR A 81 20.47 -24.20 6.08
C TYR A 81 20.64 -25.24 7.20
N GLY A 82 20.33 -26.50 6.91
CA GLY A 82 20.23 -27.56 7.91
C GLY A 82 18.84 -27.59 8.57
N THR A 83 18.51 -28.73 9.18
CA THR A 83 17.37 -28.81 10.10
C THR A 83 17.73 -28.02 11.35
N PHE A 84 17.03 -26.90 11.56
CA PHE A 84 17.00 -26.26 12.87
C PHE A 84 16.20 -27.21 13.78
N VAL A 85 16.86 -28.22 14.34
CA VAL A 85 16.32 -28.96 15.47
C VAL A 85 16.29 -27.92 16.58
N PRO A 86 15.11 -27.44 17.01
CA PRO A 86 15.05 -26.57 18.17
C PRO A 86 15.79 -27.33 19.26
N PRO A 87 16.81 -26.74 19.92
CA PRO A 87 17.51 -27.42 20.99
C PRO A 87 16.44 -28.01 21.89
N LEU A 88 16.41 -29.35 22.01
CA LEU A 88 15.47 -30.02 22.90
C LEU A 88 15.56 -29.24 24.19
N TYR A 89 14.45 -28.62 24.59
CA TYR A 89 14.35 -27.81 25.78
C TYR A 89 14.85 -28.69 26.93
N VAL A 90 16.15 -28.61 27.22
CA VAL A 90 16.69 -29.03 28.50
C VAL A 90 15.99 -28.07 29.42
N ALA A 91 15.01 -28.59 30.16
CA ALA A 91 14.19 -27.86 31.10
C ALA A 91 15.12 -27.26 32.16
N ASN A 92 15.71 -26.12 31.83
CA ASN A 92 16.55 -25.36 32.73
C ASN A 92 15.58 -24.48 33.50
N GLU A 93 15.16 -24.96 34.66
CA GLU A 93 14.22 -24.33 35.61
C GLU A 93 14.70 -22.98 36.18
N HIS A 94 15.64 -22.27 35.54
CA HIS A 94 16.35 -21.14 36.12
C HIS A 94 16.48 -19.95 35.17
N SER A 95 15.37 -19.34 34.77
CA SER A 95 15.43 -17.94 34.32
C SER A 95 14.23 -17.15 34.81
N LYS A 96 14.45 -16.48 35.96
CA LYS A 96 13.71 -15.27 36.33
C LYS A 96 13.79 -14.27 35.17
N PRO A 97 12.67 -13.63 34.79
CA PRO A 97 12.67 -12.59 33.77
C PRO A 97 13.43 -11.34 34.29
N PRO A 98 14.28 -10.69 33.48
CA PRO A 98 14.87 -9.41 33.86
C PRO A 98 13.80 -8.31 33.82
N PRO A 99 13.85 -7.34 34.75
CA PRO A 99 12.90 -6.23 34.79
C PRO A 99 13.11 -5.29 33.62
N SER A 100 11.99 -4.94 32.97
CA SER A 100 11.88 -3.97 31.90
C SER A 100 12.30 -2.58 32.36
N SER A 101 13.43 -2.09 31.84
CA SER A 101 13.86 -0.70 31.99
C SER A 101 13.26 0.14 30.86
N THR A 102 12.10 0.72 31.13
CA THR A 102 11.56 1.84 30.35
C THR A 102 12.36 3.09 30.71
N THR A 103 13.04 3.70 29.74
CA THR A 103 13.48 5.09 29.89
C THR A 103 13.33 5.80 28.56
N ALA A 104 12.22 6.54 28.46
CA ALA A 104 12.03 7.58 27.46
C ALA A 104 13.02 8.71 27.77
N GLY A 105 13.82 9.07 26.78
CA GLY A 105 14.75 10.19 26.83
C GLY A 105 14.72 10.91 25.49
N ASP A 106 13.71 11.76 25.32
CA ASP A 106 13.62 12.71 24.21
C ASP A 106 14.59 13.86 24.53
N GLY A 107 15.66 13.97 23.76
CA GLY A 107 16.69 14.99 23.91
C GLY A 107 16.99 15.65 22.57
N PRO A 108 16.91 16.98 22.45
CA PRO A 108 17.23 17.68 21.20
C PRO A 108 18.74 17.64 20.96
N ILE A 109 19.13 17.00 19.86
CA ILE A 109 20.51 16.92 19.37
C ILE A 109 20.94 18.32 18.90
N SER A 110 21.78 18.97 19.70
CA SER A 110 22.54 20.14 19.27
C SER A 110 23.58 19.76 18.20
N PRO A 111 23.81 20.62 17.19
CA PRO A 111 24.83 20.37 16.18
C PRO A 111 26.23 20.51 16.78
N VAL A 112 26.97 19.40 16.79
CA VAL A 112 28.38 19.37 17.16
C VAL A 112 29.15 20.16 16.10
N ARG A 113 29.68 21.33 16.52
CA ARG A 113 30.63 22.12 15.76
C ARG A 113 31.89 21.29 15.49
N ASP A 114 32.28 21.26 14.23
CA ASP A 114 33.58 20.80 13.74
C ASP A 114 34.70 21.42 14.59
N THR A 115 35.29 20.58 15.44
CA THR A 115 36.53 20.93 16.13
C THR A 115 37.64 20.58 15.17
N GLN A 116 38.12 21.59 14.43
CA GLN A 116 39.37 21.53 13.68
C GLN A 116 40.48 21.01 14.60
N TYR A 117 40.91 19.78 14.38
CA TYR A 117 42.18 19.28 14.88
C TYR A 117 43.28 20.07 14.18
N GLN A 118 43.83 21.07 14.87
CA GLN A 118 45.15 21.61 14.53
C GLN A 118 46.17 20.48 14.73
N GLU A 119 46.71 19.96 13.63
CA GLU A 119 47.92 19.15 13.63
C GLU A 119 49.07 20.00 14.22
N GLY A 120 49.36 19.78 15.50
CA GLY A 120 50.56 20.29 16.15
C GLY A 120 51.79 19.66 15.50
N SER A 121 52.50 20.46 14.72
CA SER A 121 53.78 20.14 14.11
C SER A 121 54.79 19.67 15.18
N PRO A 122 55.43 18.49 15.03
CA PRO A 122 56.41 18.02 16.00
C PRO A 122 57.71 18.82 15.86
N THR A 123 57.95 19.75 16.79
CA THR A 123 59.23 20.43 16.95
C THR A 123 60.28 19.43 17.42
N THR A 124 61.16 19.04 16.49
CA THR A 124 62.39 18.28 16.75
C THR A 124 63.30 19.06 17.70
N PRO A 125 63.70 18.50 18.86
CA PRO A 125 64.73 19.10 19.68
C PRO A 125 66.10 18.93 19.02
N LYS A 126 66.82 20.05 18.93
CA LYS A 126 68.19 20.20 18.40
C LYS A 126 69.16 19.41 19.30
N ALA A 127 69.83 18.41 18.74
CA ALA A 127 70.83 17.61 19.45
C ALA A 127 72.10 18.43 19.71
N HIS A 128 72.49 18.60 20.97
CA HIS A 128 73.81 19.08 21.37
C HIS A 128 74.73 17.88 21.64
N PRO A 129 75.98 17.88 21.12
CA PRO A 129 76.94 16.82 21.40
C PRO A 129 77.54 17.00 22.80
N ILE A 130 77.14 16.15 23.74
CA ILE A 130 77.76 16.08 25.07
C ILE A 130 78.85 15.01 25.05
N ARG A 131 80.07 15.46 25.32
CA ARG A 131 81.31 14.68 25.38
C ARG A 131 81.36 13.95 26.73
N ASN A 132 81.26 12.63 26.72
CA ASN A 132 81.29 11.81 27.93
C ASN A 132 82.74 11.57 28.42
N PRO A 133 83.05 11.77 29.71
CA PRO A 133 84.18 11.11 30.36
C PRO A 133 83.86 9.64 30.68
N PRO A 134 84.88 8.77 30.79
CA PRO A 134 84.70 7.36 31.15
C PRO A 134 84.49 7.27 32.66
N ILE A 135 83.28 6.86 33.08
CA ILE A 135 83.00 6.52 34.49
C ILE A 135 82.46 5.09 34.51
N GLU A 136 83.38 4.16 34.76
CA GLU A 136 83.08 2.89 35.37
C GLU A 136 82.51 3.14 36.77
N SER A 137 81.23 2.82 37.01
CA SER A 137 80.75 2.26 38.28
C SER A 137 79.22 2.13 38.27
N LEU A 138 78.76 0.88 38.21
CA LEU A 138 77.57 0.30 38.85
C LEU A 138 76.18 0.98 38.65
N PRO A 139 75.14 0.21 38.23
CA PRO A 139 73.79 0.73 38.06
C PRO A 139 73.20 1.27 39.37
N ARG A 140 72.97 2.58 39.42
CA ARG A 140 72.23 3.25 40.48
C ARG A 140 70.78 2.77 40.44
N TYR A 141 70.37 1.98 41.42
CA TYR A 141 69.01 1.44 41.62
C TYR A 141 67.85 2.44 41.37
N SER A 142 68.09 3.74 41.55
CA SER A 142 67.12 4.81 41.25
C SER A 142 66.77 4.94 39.75
N GLN A 143 67.73 4.72 38.85
CA GLN A 143 67.49 4.80 37.40
C GLN A 143 66.62 3.63 36.91
N LEU A 144 66.84 2.43 37.47
CA LEU A 144 65.99 1.27 37.19
C LEU A 144 64.54 1.52 37.60
N LYS A 145 64.30 2.12 38.77
CA LYS A 145 62.95 2.49 39.22
C LYS A 145 62.26 3.52 38.32
N ILE A 146 63.02 4.47 37.76
CA ILE A 146 62.47 5.46 36.83
C ILE A 146 62.05 4.78 35.52
N LEU A 147 62.92 3.93 34.96
CA LEU A 147 62.63 3.18 33.74
C LEU A 147 61.45 2.21 33.94
N GLU A 148 61.35 1.55 35.10
CA GLU A 148 60.22 0.68 35.43
C GLU A 148 58.89 1.45 35.45
N ARG A 149 58.86 2.64 36.06
CA ARG A 149 57.68 3.53 36.02
C ARG A 149 57.35 4.00 34.62
N GLU A 150 58.35 4.34 33.81
CA GLU A 150 58.14 4.77 32.44
C GLU A 150 57.57 3.65 31.57
N VAL A 151 58.11 2.43 31.69
CA VAL A 151 57.57 1.23 31.03
C VAL A 151 56.13 0.99 31.48
N GLN A 152 55.82 1.15 32.76
CA GLN A 152 54.46 1.03 33.25
C GLN A 152 53.54 2.11 32.66
N CYS A 153 53.94 3.37 32.66
CA CYS A 153 53.19 4.47 32.02
C CYS A 153 52.95 4.22 30.53
N LEU A 154 53.94 3.69 29.80
CA LEU A 154 53.79 3.35 28.38
C LEU A 154 52.81 2.18 28.18
N ARG A 155 52.86 1.16 29.03
CA ARG A 155 51.90 0.05 29.00
C ARG A 155 50.48 0.54 29.29
N ASP A 156 50.29 1.35 30.32
CA ASP A 156 48.97 1.90 30.67
C ASP A 156 48.42 2.76 29.53
N ARG A 157 49.28 3.58 28.90
CA ARG A 157 48.91 4.37 27.71
C ARG A 157 48.54 3.48 26.53
N GLN A 158 49.29 2.41 26.27
CA GLN A 158 48.99 1.45 25.20
C GLN A 158 47.65 0.74 25.46
N THR A 159 47.40 0.31 26.69
CA THR A 159 46.13 -0.30 27.11
C THR A 159 44.98 0.68 26.89
N SER A 160 45.11 1.92 27.36
CA SER A 160 44.09 2.97 27.16
C SER A 160 43.83 3.26 25.68
N GLN A 161 44.88 3.33 24.84
CA GLN A 161 44.72 3.49 23.39
C GLN A 161 44.00 2.29 22.76
N SER A 162 44.32 1.07 23.18
CA SER A 162 43.65 -0.13 22.68
C SER A 162 42.16 -0.18 23.06
N GLU A 163 41.82 0.22 24.30
CA GLU A 163 40.45 0.35 24.77
C GLU A 163 39.69 1.43 24.00
N ASN A 164 40.31 2.59 23.77
CA ASN A 164 39.72 3.67 22.97
C ASN A 164 39.42 3.23 21.54
N LEU A 165 40.35 2.51 20.90
CA LEU A 165 40.14 1.96 19.55
C LEU A 165 39.02 0.90 19.55
N SER A 166 38.95 0.05 20.57
CA SER A 166 37.88 -0.94 20.70
C SER A 166 36.50 -0.28 20.85
N ARG A 167 36.40 0.77 21.68
CA ARG A 167 35.19 1.56 21.89
C ARG A 167 34.77 2.29 20.61
N ALA A 168 35.73 2.91 19.91
CA ALA A 168 35.45 3.59 18.64
C ALA A 168 34.95 2.62 17.55
N ARG A 169 35.52 1.41 17.47
CA ARG A 169 35.06 0.37 16.54
C ARG A 169 33.65 -0.12 16.89
N ALA A 170 33.36 -0.34 18.18
CA ALA A 170 32.03 -0.75 18.62
C ALA A 170 30.98 0.34 18.32
N ALA A 171 31.29 1.60 18.64
CA ALA A 171 30.41 2.73 18.33
C ALA A 171 30.19 2.88 16.81
N LYS A 172 31.23 2.68 16.00
CA LYS A 172 31.10 2.69 14.53
C LYS A 172 30.11 1.61 14.06
N HIS A 173 30.27 0.37 14.52
CA HIS A 173 29.36 -0.71 14.13
C HIS A 173 27.92 -0.45 14.56
N GLN A 174 27.72 0.09 15.77
CA GLN A 174 26.39 0.49 16.23
C GLN A 174 25.74 1.53 15.32
N LEU A 175 26.49 2.56 14.91
CA LEU A 175 25.98 3.57 13.97
C LEU A 175 25.72 3.01 12.57
N GLU A 176 26.51 2.03 12.12
CA GLU A 176 26.26 1.32 10.85
C GLU A 176 24.94 0.54 10.91
N ASP A 177 24.66 -0.16 12.02
CA ASP A 177 23.43 -0.90 12.26
C ASP A 177 22.20 0.02 12.34
N ASP A 178 22.33 1.13 13.07
CA ASP A 178 21.26 2.14 13.20
C ASP A 178 20.93 2.77 11.84
N LEU A 179 21.94 3.11 11.04
CA LEU A 179 21.78 3.63 9.69
C LEU A 179 21.11 2.61 8.75
N GLU A 180 21.42 1.32 8.88
CA GLU A 180 20.71 0.27 8.15
C GLU A 180 19.25 0.12 8.61
N ALA A 181 18.97 0.21 9.91
CA ALA A 181 17.62 0.22 10.46
C ALA A 181 16.81 1.40 9.91
N GLU A 182 17.36 2.61 9.91
CA GLU A 182 16.72 3.79 9.33
C GLU A 182 16.42 3.62 7.84
N ARG A 183 17.39 3.14 7.05
CA ARG A 183 17.17 2.86 5.61
C ARG A 183 16.04 1.85 5.40
N ARG A 184 15.89 0.85 6.27
CA ARG A 184 14.76 -0.10 6.23
C ARG A 184 13.44 0.59 6.53
N VAL A 185 13.38 1.46 7.54
CA VAL A 185 12.18 2.24 7.89
C VAL A 185 11.81 3.19 6.76
N ARG A 186 12.77 3.93 6.21
CA ARG A 186 12.57 4.86 5.09
C ARG A 186 11.96 4.16 3.87
N ARG A 187 12.55 3.04 3.41
CA ARG A 187 12.00 2.25 2.30
C ARG A 187 10.58 1.73 2.57
N ARG A 188 10.25 1.44 3.83
CA ARG A 188 8.89 1.03 4.21
C ARG A 188 7.92 2.20 4.12
N LEU A 189 8.31 3.39 4.57
CA LEU A 189 7.50 4.60 4.48
C LEU A 189 7.31 5.05 3.03
N GLU A 190 8.34 5.02 2.20
CA GLU A 190 8.25 5.31 0.76
C GLU A 190 7.22 4.41 0.07
N ARG A 191 7.26 3.09 0.30
CA ARG A 191 6.23 2.17 -0.25
C ARG A 191 4.82 2.45 0.26
N ARG A 192 4.67 2.93 1.50
CA ARG A 192 3.36 3.31 2.06
C ARG A 192 2.84 4.57 1.41
N LEU A 193 3.71 5.55 1.15
CA LEU A 193 3.39 6.77 0.43
C LEU A 193 2.97 6.43 -1.01
N ASP A 194 3.75 5.64 -1.75
CA ASP A 194 3.41 5.21 -3.11
C ASP A 194 2.06 4.49 -3.17
N LYS A 195 1.75 3.68 -2.15
CA LYS A 195 0.45 2.99 -2.06
C LYS A 195 -0.68 3.99 -1.81
N ALA A 196 -0.51 4.90 -0.84
CA ALA A 196 -1.53 5.91 -0.53
C ALA A 196 -1.80 6.84 -1.72
N GLU A 197 -0.77 7.21 -2.49
CA GLU A 197 -0.91 8.01 -3.71
C GLU A 197 -1.71 7.26 -4.79
N LYS A 198 -1.43 5.97 -4.99
CA LYS A 198 -2.21 5.12 -5.90
C LYS A 198 -3.67 5.01 -5.46
N ASP A 199 -3.91 4.77 -4.17
CA ASP A 199 -5.26 4.66 -3.61
C ASP A 199 -6.02 5.98 -3.76
N ALA A 200 -5.38 7.13 -3.50
CA ALA A 200 -5.97 8.45 -3.68
C ALA A 200 -6.30 8.76 -5.14
N SER A 201 -5.38 8.48 -6.07
CA SER A 201 -5.63 8.66 -7.51
C SER A 201 -6.74 7.72 -8.02
N GLY A 202 -6.87 6.53 -7.45
CA GLY A 202 -7.97 5.60 -7.72
C GLY A 202 -9.31 6.14 -7.23
N ALA A 203 -9.36 6.66 -6.00
CA ALA A 203 -10.56 7.27 -5.42
C ALA A 203 -11.02 8.49 -6.23
N GLN A 204 -10.08 9.36 -6.64
CA GLN A 204 -10.39 10.54 -7.46
C GLN A 204 -11.00 10.16 -8.82
N LYS A 205 -10.48 9.10 -9.47
CA LYS A 205 -11.08 8.59 -10.72
C LYS A 205 -12.46 8.01 -10.49
N GLY A 206 -12.66 7.28 -9.39
CA GLY A 206 -13.97 6.75 -9.01
C GLY A 206 -15.00 7.87 -8.78
N GLU A 207 -14.59 8.95 -8.11
CA GLU A 207 -15.42 10.14 -7.91
C GLU A 207 -15.80 10.80 -9.24
N GLN A 208 -14.84 10.99 -10.15
CA GLN A 208 -15.12 11.56 -11.48
C GLN A 208 -16.15 10.74 -12.26
N LEU A 209 -16.02 9.41 -12.26
CA LEU A 209 -16.98 8.52 -12.91
C LEU A 209 -18.38 8.60 -12.28
N ALA A 210 -18.46 8.68 -10.95
CA ALA A 210 -19.73 8.83 -10.25
C ALA A 210 -20.39 10.18 -10.57
N LEU A 211 -19.62 11.27 -10.65
CA LEU A 211 -20.12 12.58 -11.06
C LEU A 211 -20.60 12.59 -12.51
N GLU A 212 -19.85 11.96 -13.42
CA GLU A 212 -20.27 11.80 -14.82
C GLU A 212 -21.59 11.03 -14.94
N GLN A 213 -21.75 9.93 -14.19
CA GLN A 213 -23.00 9.18 -14.16
C GLN A 213 -24.16 10.01 -13.63
N CYS A 214 -23.97 10.74 -12.52
CA CYS A 214 -24.98 11.65 -11.97
C CYS A 214 -25.39 12.73 -12.99
N ASN A 215 -24.44 13.28 -13.74
CA ASN A 215 -24.72 14.27 -14.78
C ASN A 215 -25.55 13.67 -15.92
N ILE A 216 -25.20 12.47 -16.39
CA ILE A 216 -25.96 11.75 -17.44
C ILE A 216 -27.40 11.49 -16.97
N GLU A 217 -27.58 11.02 -15.73
CA GLU A 217 -28.91 10.79 -15.17
C GLU A 217 -29.71 12.10 -15.03
N ALA A 218 -29.08 13.17 -14.57
CA ALA A 218 -29.71 14.49 -14.44
C ALA A 218 -30.14 15.06 -15.79
N GLU A 219 -29.30 14.94 -16.82
CA GLU A 219 -29.66 15.32 -18.20
C GLU A 219 -30.82 14.47 -18.74
N SER A 220 -30.81 13.16 -18.48
CA SER A 220 -31.89 12.28 -18.88
C SER A 220 -33.21 12.67 -18.23
N ARG A 221 -33.21 13.02 -16.93
CA ARG A 221 -34.40 13.52 -16.22
C ARG A 221 -34.88 14.83 -16.80
N ARG A 222 -33.98 15.79 -17.05
CA ARG A 222 -34.32 17.07 -17.66
C ARG A 222 -35.00 16.89 -19.03
N ARG A 223 -34.46 16.02 -19.90
CA ARG A 223 -35.09 15.73 -21.20
C ARG A 223 -36.47 15.11 -21.07
N ALA A 224 -36.67 14.24 -20.07
CA ALA A 224 -37.98 13.64 -19.79
C ALA A 224 -38.98 14.69 -19.29
N GLU A 225 -38.56 15.58 -18.38
CA GLU A 225 -39.36 16.71 -17.87
C GLU A 225 -39.77 17.65 -19.01
N GLU A 226 -38.82 18.05 -19.87
CA GLU A 226 -39.10 18.84 -21.07
C GLU A 226 -40.12 18.16 -22.01
N GLY A 227 -40.07 16.83 -22.12
CA GLY A 227 -41.06 16.05 -22.88
C GLY A 227 -42.45 16.08 -22.26
N VAL A 228 -42.54 15.97 -20.93
CA VAL A 228 -43.81 16.07 -20.19
C VAL A 228 -44.41 17.47 -20.33
N ASP A 229 -43.59 18.52 -20.24
CA ASP A 229 -44.08 19.89 -20.38
C ASP A 229 -44.56 20.20 -21.80
N LYS A 230 -43.90 19.64 -22.84
CA LYS A 230 -44.42 19.68 -24.22
C LYS A 230 -45.79 19.02 -24.36
N LEU A 231 -45.96 17.80 -23.81
CA LEU A 231 -47.25 17.12 -23.83
C LEU A 231 -48.33 17.90 -23.06
N ARG A 232 -47.98 18.51 -21.93
CA ARG A 232 -48.90 19.37 -21.17
C ARG A 232 -49.33 20.58 -22.01
N GLN A 233 -48.39 21.20 -22.73
CA GLN A 233 -48.69 22.31 -23.63
C GLN A 233 -49.60 21.85 -24.77
N GLU A 234 -49.31 20.73 -25.42
CA GLU A 234 -50.16 20.16 -26.48
C GLU A 234 -51.58 19.85 -25.98
N VAL A 235 -51.70 19.26 -24.77
CA VAL A 235 -53.01 19.01 -24.15
C VAL A 235 -53.75 20.31 -23.85
N ALA A 236 -53.05 21.34 -23.38
CA ALA A 236 -53.63 22.66 -23.14
C ALA A 236 -54.11 23.30 -24.45
N ASP A 237 -53.32 23.22 -25.52
CA ASP A 237 -53.66 23.75 -26.85
C ASP A 237 -54.86 23.00 -27.46
N VAL A 238 -54.87 21.67 -27.39
CA VAL A 238 -56.00 20.83 -27.83
C VAL A 238 -57.26 21.16 -27.03
N ARG A 239 -57.16 21.31 -25.70
CA ARG A 239 -58.28 21.74 -24.87
C ARG A 239 -58.79 23.11 -25.31
N ALA A 240 -57.90 24.09 -25.48
CA ALA A 240 -58.26 25.44 -25.89
C ALA A 240 -58.96 25.48 -27.27
N THR A 241 -58.59 24.59 -28.19
CA THR A 241 -59.25 24.49 -29.50
C THR A 241 -60.59 23.74 -29.48
N LEU A 242 -60.76 22.76 -28.58
CA LEU A 242 -61.98 21.95 -28.48
C LEU A 242 -63.06 22.58 -27.61
N GLU A 243 -62.68 23.26 -26.52
CA GLU A 243 -63.62 23.90 -25.60
C GLU A 243 -64.66 24.83 -26.30
N PRO A 244 -64.29 25.74 -27.22
CA PRO A 244 -65.28 26.55 -27.92
C PRO A 244 -66.18 25.72 -28.85
N LYS A 245 -65.67 24.65 -29.47
CA LYS A 245 -66.48 23.76 -30.30
C LYS A 245 -67.50 22.99 -29.46
N VAL A 246 -67.07 22.49 -28.30
CA VAL A 246 -67.96 21.81 -27.35
C VAL A 246 -69.06 22.76 -26.86
N ALA A 247 -68.72 24.02 -26.57
CA ALA A 247 -69.70 25.04 -26.21
C ALA A 247 -70.69 25.29 -27.36
N GLU A 248 -70.23 25.42 -28.60
CA GLU A 248 -71.07 25.59 -29.79
C GLU A 248 -72.03 24.40 -29.99
N TYR A 249 -71.54 23.16 -29.85
CA TYR A 249 -72.39 21.97 -29.90
C TYR A 249 -73.42 21.94 -28.78
N GLY A 250 -73.06 22.36 -27.57
CA GLY A 250 -73.99 22.45 -26.44
C GLY A 250 -75.10 23.48 -26.66
N GLU A 251 -74.78 24.62 -27.26
CA GLU A 251 -75.79 25.60 -27.70
C GLU A 251 -76.71 25.03 -28.78
N TRP A 252 -76.13 24.32 -29.76
CA TRP A 252 -76.90 23.72 -30.85
C TRP A 252 -77.84 22.62 -30.34
N GLU A 253 -77.37 21.76 -29.44
CA GLU A 253 -78.19 20.73 -28.80
C GLU A 253 -79.33 21.35 -27.99
N SER A 254 -79.08 22.44 -27.26
CA SER A 254 -80.11 23.17 -26.51
C SER A 254 -81.19 23.74 -27.44
N LYS A 255 -80.78 24.36 -28.55
CA LYS A 255 -81.69 24.86 -29.60
C LYS A 255 -82.52 23.72 -30.22
N LEU A 256 -81.90 22.55 -30.43
CA LEU A 256 -82.56 21.38 -30.99
C LEU A 256 -83.61 20.81 -30.02
N LYS A 257 -83.26 20.67 -28.73
CA LYS A 257 -84.19 20.26 -27.67
C LYS A 257 -85.38 21.20 -27.55
N ASP A 258 -85.16 22.51 -27.62
CA ASP A 258 -86.23 23.50 -27.63
C ASP A 258 -87.15 23.35 -28.84
N PHE A 259 -86.59 23.10 -30.02
CA PHE A 259 -87.35 22.86 -31.24
C PHE A 259 -88.22 21.60 -31.13
N PHE A 260 -87.64 20.48 -30.72
CA PHE A 260 -88.38 19.23 -30.52
C PHE A 260 -89.41 19.31 -29.39
N GLY A 261 -89.10 20.03 -28.31
CA GLY A 261 -90.05 20.31 -27.22
C GLY A 261 -91.28 21.08 -27.73
N LYS A 262 -91.07 22.14 -28.53
CA LYS A 262 -92.16 22.89 -29.18
C LYS A 262 -92.98 22.01 -30.11
N MET A 263 -92.34 21.18 -30.94
CA MET A 263 -93.05 20.22 -31.80
C MET A 263 -93.86 19.21 -30.99
N GLY A 264 -93.30 18.64 -29.92
CA GLY A 264 -94.00 17.70 -29.05
C GLY A 264 -95.26 18.31 -28.43
N ILE A 265 -95.17 19.55 -27.95
CA ILE A 265 -96.34 20.30 -27.44
C ILE A 265 -97.39 20.49 -28.55
N ALA A 266 -96.96 20.85 -29.77
CA ALA A 266 -97.86 21.00 -30.90
C ALA A 266 -98.60 19.68 -31.21
N PHE A 267 -97.88 18.56 -31.33
CA PHE A 267 -98.52 17.25 -31.57
C PHE A 267 -99.51 16.85 -30.46
N VAL A 268 -99.17 17.10 -29.19
CA VAL A 268 -100.09 16.82 -28.08
C VAL A 268 -101.35 17.70 -28.16
N LYS A 269 -101.22 18.99 -28.52
CA LYS A 269 -102.38 19.86 -28.78
C LYS A 269 -103.21 19.37 -29.97
N ALA A 270 -102.57 18.91 -31.05
CA ALA A 270 -103.23 18.36 -32.23
C ALA A 270 -104.08 17.14 -31.85
N ALA A 271 -103.50 16.21 -31.10
CA ALA A 271 -104.16 14.99 -30.66
C ALA A 271 -105.37 15.25 -29.75
N ARG A 272 -105.42 16.39 -29.05
CA ARG A 272 -106.55 16.81 -28.22
C ARG A 272 -107.68 17.52 -28.98
N GLY A 273 -107.47 17.86 -30.25
CA GLY A 273 -108.43 18.62 -31.05
C GLY A 273 -108.32 20.15 -30.89
N ASP A 274 -107.37 20.66 -30.10
CA ASP A 274 -107.18 22.09 -29.82
C ASP A 274 -106.36 22.82 -30.91
N PHE A 275 -106.28 22.25 -32.12
CA PHE A 275 -105.39 22.76 -33.17
C PHE A 275 -105.88 24.05 -33.84
N GLY A 276 -107.15 24.42 -33.61
CA GLY A 276 -107.82 25.52 -34.31
C GLY A 276 -107.47 26.94 -33.84
N GLU A 277 -106.97 27.13 -32.61
CA GLU A 277 -106.91 28.47 -32.01
C GLU A 277 -105.51 29.08 -31.93
N ALA A 278 -104.44 28.28 -32.03
CA ALA A 278 -103.07 28.75 -31.75
C ALA A 278 -102.26 29.23 -32.99
N VAL A 279 -102.71 28.92 -34.22
CA VAL A 279 -101.90 29.18 -35.44
C VAL A 279 -102.25 30.50 -36.13
N PHE A 280 -103.40 31.13 -35.81
CA PHE A 280 -103.90 32.31 -36.55
C PHE A 280 -103.98 33.63 -35.76
N SER A 281 -103.47 33.71 -34.51
CA SER A 281 -103.68 34.90 -33.65
C SER A 281 -102.47 35.83 -33.45
N ARG A 282 -101.47 35.84 -34.34
CA ARG A 282 -100.47 36.92 -34.36
C ARG A 282 -100.11 37.33 -35.79
N SER A 283 -100.90 38.27 -36.30
CA SER A 283 -100.47 39.31 -37.24
C SER A 283 -99.97 40.51 -36.46
#